data_AF-A0A1C5VEL9-F1
#
_entry.id   AF-A0A1C5VEL9-F1
#
_cell.length_a   1.000
_cell.length_b   1.000
_cell.length_c   1.000
_cell.angle_alpha   90.00
_cell.angle_beta   90.00
_cell.angle_gamma   90.00
#
_symmetry.space_group_name_H-M   'P 1'
#
loop_
_entity.id
_entity.type
_entity.pdbx_description
1 polymer ?
#
loop_
_entity_poly.entity_id
_entity_poly.type
_entity_poly.pdbx_seq_one_letter_code
_entity_poly.pdbx_strand_id
1 'polypeptide(L)'
;MRGLRSRKPIGFRQWVVHYAAQTTIKEDGSYHFDYVTKEEPTAKTGDFIITIGIEGSTHYQEIGRISAPKAVYSVDFTDEDGNTIGEQKKVVDGGTVEAPEAPEKEGYEFVGWDTGLKNIRENTVITAQYRKKKCTVIFVDWDNTSLNIKEFKYGDVLTLDSLPEKEGQKFDKWTDANGKEVTTVTDNMVVAASYKDTKYVVTFLDWDGKVLSEQEVAYGESATLPENLKAPGDGKVFDSWDKKDEAGFVRKSIVVSPTYKYTETTTEPAFTVTSGTYQTAQTVGLYCVKPNVELYYRIYPLSGEGGLTTTEDRSEFQLYTAPIQITESAVIRAYAKSANANDSEIVSTEIVISGGGNNNGNTNGGNSNNNNNNNTNNNNTNVTVPKTRKLSIKSLKNVKGKKVKLTWKAPAKLYGDNFYVEKYTIMYATDKKFKKNKKTVNVKATTTARTIKRLKKGKTYYFKIQYMVKYKADNGTLKSVQSAWSKAKKVKIKK
;
A
#
# COMPACT_ATOMS: atom_id res chain seq x y z
N MET A 1 -27.76 97.26 -7.53
CA MET A 1 -27.28 95.86 -7.44
C MET A 1 -26.79 95.40 -8.81
N ARG A 2 -25.71 94.62 -8.92
CA ARG A 2 -25.26 94.02 -10.21
C ARG A 2 -25.25 92.49 -10.10
N GLY A 3 -25.65 91.82 -11.19
CA GLY A 3 -26.09 90.42 -11.22
C GLY A 3 -25.06 89.34 -11.57
N LEU A 4 -25.58 88.23 -12.12
CA LEU A 4 -24.93 86.93 -12.38
C LEU A 4 -23.58 87.04 -13.11
N ARG A 5 -22.58 86.33 -12.59
CA ARG A 5 -21.25 86.18 -13.20
C ARG A 5 -21.01 84.71 -13.54
N SER A 6 -20.54 84.40 -14.75
CA SER A 6 -20.07 83.05 -15.08
C SER A 6 -18.55 82.95 -14.93
N ARG A 7 -18.04 81.71 -14.81
CA ARG A 7 -16.61 81.41 -14.77
C ARG A 7 -16.27 80.44 -15.89
N LYS A 8 -15.39 80.82 -16.82
CA LYS A 8 -14.74 79.85 -17.73
C LYS A 8 -13.74 79.00 -16.95
N PRO A 9 -13.85 77.67 -16.93
CA PRO A 9 -12.78 76.82 -16.43
C PRO A 9 -11.84 76.54 -17.61
N ILE A 10 -10.80 77.37 -17.78
CA ILE A 10 -9.46 77.06 -18.33
C ILE A 10 -8.68 78.39 -18.38
N GLY A 11 -7.61 78.47 -17.58
CA GLY A 11 -6.44 79.31 -17.85
C GLY A 11 -6.49 80.83 -17.57
N PHE A 12 -7.60 81.54 -17.74
CA PHE A 12 -7.63 83.00 -17.56
C PHE A 12 -8.85 83.46 -16.75
N ARG A 13 -8.60 84.17 -15.63
CA ARG A 13 -9.64 84.76 -14.76
C ARG A 13 -10.29 85.98 -15.45
N GLN A 14 -11.16 85.74 -16.42
CA GLN A 14 -12.11 86.76 -16.89
C GLN A 14 -13.53 86.36 -16.47
N TRP A 15 -14.15 87.20 -15.65
CA TRP A 15 -15.56 87.09 -15.28
C TRP A 15 -16.38 87.74 -16.38
N VAL A 16 -17.19 86.96 -17.09
CA VAL A 16 -18.18 87.52 -18.02
C VAL A 16 -19.47 87.70 -17.24
N VAL A 17 -19.96 88.94 -17.17
CA VAL A 17 -21.26 89.25 -16.58
C VAL A 17 -22.32 88.90 -17.63
N HIS A 18 -23.06 87.81 -17.41
CA HIS A 18 -24.09 87.40 -18.35
C HIS A 18 -25.37 88.21 -18.14
N TYR A 19 -25.65 88.65 -16.92
CA TYR A 19 -26.85 89.45 -16.62
C TYR A 19 -26.62 90.36 -15.42
N ALA A 20 -27.20 91.57 -15.45
CA ALA A 20 -27.23 92.45 -14.29
C ALA A 20 -28.63 93.07 -14.15
N ALA A 21 -29.36 92.71 -13.09
CA ALA A 21 -30.56 93.41 -12.64
C ALA A 21 -30.21 94.31 -11.43
N GLN A 22 -30.86 95.47 -11.39
CA GLN A 22 -30.88 96.37 -10.23
C GLN A 22 -32.26 96.26 -9.55
N THR A 23 -32.27 96.14 -8.23
CA THR A 23 -33.48 96.32 -7.40
C THR A 23 -33.15 97.21 -6.21
N THR A 24 -34.18 97.77 -5.60
CA THR A 24 -34.11 98.63 -4.41
C THR A 24 -34.63 97.85 -3.21
N ILE A 25 -33.98 97.99 -2.06
CA ILE A 25 -34.45 97.40 -0.80
C ILE A 25 -35.64 98.24 -0.32
N LYS A 26 -36.76 97.59 -0.03
CA LYS A 26 -37.96 98.25 0.50
C LYS A 26 -37.76 98.65 1.97
N GLU A 27 -38.61 99.54 2.47
CA GLU A 27 -38.55 100.01 3.87
C GLU A 27 -38.70 98.87 4.90
N ASP A 28 -39.37 97.77 4.53
CA ASP A 28 -39.50 96.55 5.33
C ASP A 28 -38.28 95.61 5.25
N GLY A 29 -37.22 96.02 4.55
CA GLY A 29 -35.99 95.25 4.34
C GLY A 29 -36.08 94.19 3.24
N SER A 30 -37.24 94.00 2.61
CA SER A 30 -37.40 93.02 1.52
C SER A 30 -36.84 93.53 0.20
N TYR A 31 -36.41 92.60 -0.66
CA TYR A 31 -35.99 92.89 -2.02
C TYR A 31 -36.40 91.73 -2.93
N HIS A 32 -36.69 92.04 -4.19
CA HIS A 32 -37.00 91.08 -5.24
C HIS A 32 -36.29 91.50 -6.52
N PHE A 33 -35.73 90.54 -7.24
CA PHE A 33 -35.22 90.77 -8.59
C PHE A 33 -35.48 89.54 -9.43
N ASP A 34 -35.91 89.76 -10.66
CA ASP A 34 -36.00 88.72 -11.67
C ASP A 34 -34.73 88.75 -12.52
N TYR A 35 -34.34 87.59 -13.05
CA TYR A 35 -33.23 87.51 -13.98
C TYR A 35 -33.51 86.50 -15.08
N VAL A 36 -32.97 86.78 -16.26
CA VAL A 36 -32.96 85.87 -17.41
C VAL A 36 -31.51 85.76 -17.88
N THR A 37 -31.00 84.54 -17.97
CA THR A 37 -29.63 84.30 -18.47
C THR A 37 -29.57 84.55 -19.97
N LYS A 38 -28.54 85.25 -20.47
CA LYS A 38 -28.35 85.50 -21.92
C LYS A 38 -28.16 84.22 -22.73
N GLU A 39 -27.55 83.22 -22.13
CA GLU A 39 -27.38 81.88 -22.66
C GLU A 39 -27.63 80.90 -21.50
N GLU A 40 -28.17 79.72 -21.80
CA GLU A 40 -28.33 78.68 -20.78
C GLU A 40 -26.96 78.09 -20.42
N PRO A 41 -26.74 77.68 -19.16
CA PRO A 41 -25.61 76.83 -18.81
C PRO A 41 -25.57 75.59 -19.70
N THR A 42 -24.40 75.30 -20.26
CA THR A 42 -24.12 74.11 -21.08
C THR A 42 -22.81 73.50 -20.61
N ALA A 43 -22.49 72.28 -21.05
CA ALA A 43 -21.20 71.66 -20.80
C ALA A 43 -20.00 72.54 -21.23
N LYS A 44 -20.17 73.45 -22.20
CA LYS A 44 -19.12 74.38 -22.65
C LYS A 44 -19.01 75.65 -21.79
N THR A 45 -20.13 76.19 -21.33
CA THR A 45 -20.14 77.45 -20.55
C THR A 45 -19.88 77.20 -19.06
N GLY A 46 -20.17 75.97 -18.58
CA GLY A 46 -20.01 75.59 -17.19
C GLY A 46 -21.07 76.19 -16.27
N ASP A 47 -20.90 75.97 -14.96
CA ASP A 47 -21.82 76.48 -13.93
C ASP A 47 -21.80 78.01 -13.87
N PHE A 48 -22.95 78.61 -13.60
CA PHE A 48 -23.07 80.03 -13.29
C PHE A 48 -23.17 80.24 -11.79
N ILE A 49 -22.50 81.27 -11.29
CA ILE A 49 -22.64 81.72 -9.90
C ILE A 49 -23.50 82.98 -9.85
N ILE A 50 -24.44 82.99 -8.92
CA ILE A 50 -25.31 84.15 -8.67
C ILE A 50 -24.67 84.92 -7.53
N THR A 51 -24.35 86.18 -7.79
CA THR A 51 -23.73 87.06 -6.82
C THR A 51 -24.53 88.33 -6.67
N ILE A 52 -24.67 88.83 -5.44
CA ILE A 52 -25.24 90.14 -5.14
C ILE A 52 -24.14 91.06 -4.60
N GLY A 53 -24.16 92.33 -5.01
CA GLY A 53 -23.21 93.32 -4.54
C GLY A 53 -23.85 94.71 -4.52
N ILE A 54 -23.39 95.53 -3.57
CA ILE A 54 -23.78 96.93 -3.47
C ILE A 54 -22.96 97.72 -4.50
N GLU A 55 -23.62 98.66 -5.16
CA GLU A 55 -22.98 99.49 -6.19
C GLU A 55 -21.85 100.33 -5.59
N GLY A 56 -20.69 100.35 -6.25
CA GLY A 56 -19.46 100.94 -5.72
C GLY A 56 -18.64 100.05 -4.78
N SER A 57 -19.18 98.91 -4.34
CA SER A 57 -18.45 97.93 -3.52
C SER A 57 -17.61 96.98 -4.39
N THR A 58 -16.43 96.62 -3.90
CA THR A 58 -15.61 95.53 -4.45
C THR A 58 -16.01 94.16 -3.89
N HIS A 59 -16.83 94.15 -2.84
CA HIS A 59 -17.32 92.93 -2.19
C HIS A 59 -18.67 92.51 -2.77
N TYR A 60 -18.79 91.23 -3.07
CA TYR A 60 -20.03 90.58 -3.49
C TYR A 60 -20.25 89.33 -2.66
N GLN A 61 -21.51 88.98 -2.43
CA GLN A 61 -21.94 87.76 -1.77
C GLN A 61 -22.45 86.78 -2.81
N GLU A 62 -21.96 85.54 -2.78
CA GLU A 62 -22.55 84.45 -3.56
C GLU A 62 -23.88 84.05 -2.89
N ILE A 63 -24.96 84.11 -3.67
CA ILE A 63 -26.33 83.87 -3.20
C ILE A 63 -27.00 82.68 -3.89
N GLY A 64 -26.35 82.07 -4.89
CA GLY A 64 -26.86 80.88 -5.55
C GLY A 64 -25.97 80.41 -6.70
N ARG A 65 -26.36 79.28 -7.31
CA ARG A 65 -25.69 78.71 -8.48
C ARG A 65 -26.72 78.14 -9.45
N ILE A 66 -26.39 78.18 -10.74
CA ILE A 66 -27.12 77.48 -11.79
C ILE A 66 -26.13 76.50 -12.42
N SER A 67 -26.34 75.21 -12.17
CA SER A 67 -25.44 74.16 -12.65
C SER A 67 -25.64 73.91 -14.14
N ALA A 68 -24.55 73.72 -14.86
CA ALA A 68 -24.63 73.24 -16.24
C ALA A 68 -25.18 71.80 -16.30
N PRO A 69 -25.95 71.46 -17.33
CA PRO A 69 -26.30 70.08 -17.60
C PRO A 69 -25.01 69.29 -17.84
N LYS A 70 -24.79 68.27 -17.00
CA LYS A 70 -23.66 67.34 -17.14
C LYS A 70 -23.95 66.33 -18.23
N ALA A 71 -22.92 65.93 -18.99
CA ALA A 71 -23.05 64.82 -19.93
C ALA A 71 -23.51 63.56 -19.19
N VAL A 72 -24.35 62.76 -19.85
CA VAL A 72 -24.85 61.49 -19.34
C VAL A 72 -24.40 60.41 -20.29
N TYR A 73 -23.77 59.37 -19.75
CA TYR A 73 -23.27 58.23 -20.51
C TYR A 73 -24.11 56.98 -20.24
N SER A 74 -24.30 56.17 -21.28
CA SER A 74 -24.92 54.86 -21.18
C SER A 74 -23.89 53.81 -20.77
N VAL A 75 -24.30 52.90 -19.89
CA VAL A 75 -23.49 51.76 -19.45
C VAL A 75 -24.30 50.49 -19.61
N ASP A 76 -23.82 49.59 -20.44
CA ASP A 76 -24.41 48.28 -20.67
C ASP A 76 -23.53 47.20 -20.03
N PHE A 77 -24.14 46.24 -19.35
CA PHE A 77 -23.44 45.07 -18.83
C PHE A 77 -23.70 43.88 -19.75
N THR A 78 -22.67 43.12 -20.08
CA THR A 78 -22.78 41.97 -20.99
C THR A 78 -22.05 40.73 -20.48
N ASP A 79 -22.46 39.56 -20.94
CA ASP A 79 -21.68 38.33 -20.81
C ASP A 79 -20.56 38.26 -21.88
N GLU A 80 -19.74 37.20 -21.84
CA GLU A 80 -18.65 36.99 -22.80
C GLU A 80 -19.15 36.81 -24.25
N ASP A 81 -20.42 36.46 -24.44
CA ASP A 81 -21.05 36.26 -25.75
C ASP A 81 -21.74 37.54 -26.26
N GLY A 82 -21.70 38.63 -25.48
CA GLY A 82 -22.29 39.93 -25.80
C GLY A 82 -23.78 40.06 -25.46
N ASN A 83 -24.38 39.11 -24.76
CA ASN A 83 -25.77 39.21 -24.30
C ASN A 83 -25.87 40.17 -23.13
N THR A 84 -26.90 41.02 -23.14
CA THR A 84 -27.11 42.03 -22.09
C THR A 84 -27.51 41.40 -20.76
N ILE A 85 -26.85 41.82 -19.68
CA ILE A 85 -27.13 41.43 -18.30
C ILE A 85 -27.85 42.58 -17.60
N GLY A 86 -29.14 42.40 -17.33
CA GLY A 86 -29.96 43.41 -16.68
C GLY A 86 -30.28 44.60 -17.59
N GLU A 87 -30.70 45.72 -16.97
CA GLU A 87 -31.09 46.93 -17.69
C GLU A 87 -29.91 47.90 -17.87
N GLN A 88 -29.86 48.58 -19.03
CA GLN A 88 -28.92 49.66 -19.31
C GLN A 88 -28.99 50.75 -18.24
N LYS A 89 -27.82 51.16 -17.75
CA LYS A 89 -27.69 52.24 -16.77
C LYS A 89 -27.31 53.55 -17.44
N LYS A 90 -27.64 54.67 -16.78
CA LYS A 90 -27.22 56.02 -17.18
C LYS A 90 -26.54 56.70 -16.01
N VAL A 91 -25.40 57.34 -16.27
CA VAL A 91 -24.58 57.99 -15.25
C VAL A 91 -24.07 59.33 -15.73
N VAL A 92 -24.06 60.34 -14.86
CA VAL A 92 -23.46 61.65 -15.18
C VAL A 92 -21.94 61.54 -15.29
N ASP A 93 -21.33 62.47 -16.03
CA ASP A 93 -19.86 62.53 -16.21
C ASP A 93 -19.09 62.43 -14.89
N GLY A 94 -18.14 61.49 -14.86
CA GLY A 94 -17.33 61.16 -13.69
C GLY A 94 -18.06 60.36 -12.61
N GLY A 95 -19.30 59.93 -12.85
CA GLY A 95 -20.10 59.20 -11.88
C GLY A 95 -19.70 57.72 -11.71
N THR A 96 -20.44 57.03 -10.84
CA THR A 96 -20.25 55.61 -10.49
C THR A 96 -21.51 54.84 -10.82
N VAL A 97 -21.35 53.60 -11.28
CA VAL A 97 -22.45 52.67 -11.54
C VAL A 97 -22.40 51.50 -10.55
N GLU A 98 -23.57 51.00 -10.17
CA GLU A 98 -23.71 49.74 -9.45
C GLU A 98 -23.86 48.62 -10.49
N ALA A 99 -23.11 47.54 -10.34
CA ALA A 99 -23.22 46.40 -11.23
C ALA A 99 -24.45 45.55 -10.91
N PRO A 100 -25.06 44.89 -11.92
CA PRO A 100 -26.09 43.89 -11.69
C PRO A 100 -25.50 42.62 -11.05
N GLU A 101 -26.38 41.73 -10.60
CA GLU A 101 -25.99 40.37 -10.23
C GLU A 101 -25.44 39.64 -11.47
N ALA A 102 -24.24 39.09 -11.36
CA ALA A 102 -23.61 38.37 -12.45
C ALA A 102 -24.34 37.03 -12.69
N PRO A 103 -24.55 36.62 -13.95
CA PRO A 103 -25.21 35.36 -14.23
C PRO A 103 -24.37 34.18 -13.73
N GLU A 104 -25.04 33.13 -13.29
CA GLU A 104 -24.37 31.87 -12.96
C GLU A 104 -23.90 31.18 -14.25
N LYS A 105 -22.62 30.76 -14.25
CA LYS A 105 -22.01 30.03 -15.36
C LYS A 105 -21.50 28.68 -14.86
N GLU A 106 -22.10 27.58 -15.32
CA GLU A 106 -21.77 26.24 -14.86
C GLU A 106 -20.27 25.93 -15.07
N GLY A 107 -19.59 25.47 -14.01
CA GLY A 107 -18.16 25.18 -14.06
C GLY A 107 -17.23 26.39 -13.96
N TYR A 108 -17.76 27.59 -13.79
CA TYR A 108 -16.99 28.83 -13.64
C TYR A 108 -17.38 29.61 -12.37
N GLU A 109 -16.43 30.38 -11.87
CA GLU A 109 -16.57 31.36 -10.80
C GLU A 109 -16.51 32.76 -11.40
N PHE A 110 -17.45 33.62 -11.01
CA PHE A 110 -17.41 35.03 -11.36
C PHE A 110 -16.23 35.71 -10.66
N VAL A 111 -15.34 36.32 -11.45
CA VAL A 111 -14.13 36.99 -10.94
C VAL A 111 -14.40 38.48 -10.72
N GLY A 112 -15.27 39.07 -11.54
CA GLY A 112 -15.55 40.49 -11.55
C GLY A 112 -15.93 40.97 -12.92
N TRP A 113 -15.93 42.29 -13.09
CA TRP A 113 -16.16 42.96 -14.36
C TRP A 113 -14.83 43.40 -14.97
N ASP A 114 -14.75 43.43 -16.30
CA ASP A 114 -13.53 43.78 -17.03
C ASP A 114 -13.07 45.24 -16.82
N THR A 115 -14.02 46.12 -16.54
CA THR A 115 -13.83 47.56 -16.42
C THR A 115 -14.25 48.06 -15.04
N GLY A 116 -13.55 49.08 -14.53
CA GLY A 116 -13.89 49.72 -13.26
C GLY A 116 -15.25 50.44 -13.30
N LEU A 117 -16.02 50.35 -12.22
CA LEU A 117 -17.38 50.89 -12.13
C LEU A 117 -17.47 52.37 -11.73
N LYS A 118 -16.33 53.08 -11.65
CA LYS A 118 -16.20 54.46 -11.15
C LYS A 118 -15.59 55.38 -12.19
N ASN A 119 -15.93 56.67 -12.12
CA ASN A 119 -15.41 57.71 -13.01
C ASN A 119 -15.70 57.42 -14.49
N ILE A 120 -16.96 57.09 -14.80
CA ILE A 120 -17.42 56.85 -16.16
C ILE A 120 -17.46 58.18 -16.93
N ARG A 121 -16.78 58.25 -18.08
CA ARG A 121 -16.61 59.47 -18.89
C ARG A 121 -16.96 59.29 -20.37
N GLU A 122 -17.46 58.12 -20.74
CA GLU A 122 -17.93 57.81 -22.08
C GLU A 122 -18.92 56.65 -22.00
N ASN A 123 -19.66 56.42 -23.09
CA ASN A 123 -20.52 55.25 -23.20
C ASN A 123 -19.64 54.01 -23.17
N THR A 124 -19.96 53.03 -22.32
CA THR A 124 -19.14 51.84 -22.16
C THR A 124 -19.98 50.58 -22.04
N VAL A 125 -19.39 49.47 -22.50
CA VAL A 125 -19.91 48.13 -22.30
C VAL A 125 -18.97 47.43 -21.34
N ILE A 126 -19.52 46.91 -20.24
CA ILE A 126 -18.77 46.26 -19.17
C ILE A 126 -19.09 44.76 -19.21
N THR A 127 -18.06 43.94 -19.42
CA THR A 127 -18.24 42.49 -19.64
C THR A 127 -17.88 41.68 -18.39
N ALA A 128 -18.73 40.72 -18.05
CA ALA A 128 -18.52 39.80 -16.94
C ALA A 128 -17.31 38.88 -17.20
N GLN A 129 -16.44 38.71 -16.20
CA GLN A 129 -15.24 37.90 -16.29
C GLN A 129 -15.36 36.64 -15.42
N TYR A 130 -15.04 35.49 -16.00
CA TYR A 130 -15.17 34.19 -15.35
C TYR A 130 -13.85 33.42 -15.28
N ARG A 131 -13.74 32.55 -14.29
CA ARG A 131 -12.62 31.62 -14.12
C ARG A 131 -13.14 30.20 -13.93
N LYS A 132 -12.56 29.25 -14.65
CA LYS A 132 -12.90 27.84 -14.50
C LYS A 132 -12.67 27.38 -13.05
N LYS A 133 -13.69 26.76 -12.44
CA LYS A 133 -13.62 26.24 -11.07
C LYS A 133 -12.47 25.25 -10.93
N LYS A 134 -11.80 25.29 -9.77
CA LYS A 134 -10.86 24.25 -9.37
C LYS A 134 -11.58 23.22 -8.52
N CYS A 135 -11.36 21.95 -8.83
CA CYS A 135 -11.99 20.81 -8.18
C CYS A 135 -10.91 19.92 -7.59
N THR A 136 -11.11 19.51 -6.35
CA THR A 136 -10.26 18.52 -5.67
C THR A 136 -10.89 17.14 -5.84
N VAL A 137 -10.13 16.21 -6.40
CA VAL A 137 -10.57 14.81 -6.53
C VAL A 137 -9.74 13.93 -5.61
N ILE A 138 -10.44 13.12 -4.81
CA ILE A 138 -9.86 12.13 -3.91
C ILE A 138 -10.06 10.75 -4.53
N PHE A 139 -8.96 10.10 -4.86
CA PHE A 139 -8.92 8.73 -5.36
C PHE A 139 -8.75 7.76 -4.19
N VAL A 140 -9.67 6.81 -4.07
CA VAL A 140 -9.71 5.82 -2.99
C VAL A 140 -9.46 4.43 -3.57
N ASP A 141 -8.49 3.73 -3.01
CA ASP A 141 -8.22 2.34 -3.39
C ASP A 141 -9.14 1.33 -2.66
N TRP A 142 -9.17 0.07 -3.11
CA TRP A 142 -10.01 -1.01 -2.59
C TRP A 142 -9.87 -1.26 -1.08
N ASP A 143 -8.72 -0.93 -0.50
CA ASP A 143 -8.44 -1.14 0.92
C ASP A 143 -8.85 0.03 1.82
N ASN A 144 -9.32 1.14 1.22
CA ASN A 144 -9.64 2.41 1.88
C ASN A 144 -8.49 2.99 2.71
N THR A 145 -7.24 2.59 2.46
CA THR A 145 -6.07 3.14 3.16
C THR A 145 -5.18 3.98 2.25
N SER A 146 -5.15 3.67 0.95
CA SER A 146 -4.46 4.46 -0.04
C SER A 146 -5.38 5.58 -0.56
N LEU A 147 -4.93 6.82 -0.36
CA LEU A 147 -5.61 8.03 -0.83
C LEU A 147 -4.64 8.84 -1.69
N ASN A 148 -5.04 9.18 -2.91
CA ASN A 148 -4.37 10.18 -3.72
C ASN A 148 -5.30 11.39 -3.89
N ILE A 149 -4.77 12.60 -3.72
CA ILE A 149 -5.53 13.85 -3.84
C ILE A 149 -4.89 14.65 -4.95
N LYS A 150 -5.68 15.01 -5.97
CA LYS A 150 -5.22 15.79 -7.11
C LYS A 150 -6.21 16.90 -7.44
N GLU A 151 -5.69 18.06 -7.76
CA GLU A 151 -6.47 19.20 -8.22
C GLU A 151 -6.65 19.14 -9.74
N PHE A 152 -7.87 19.44 -10.18
CA PHE A 152 -8.26 19.53 -11.59
C PHE A 152 -9.03 20.82 -11.81
N LYS A 153 -9.24 21.20 -13.07
CA LYS A 153 -10.26 22.19 -13.43
C LYS A 153 -11.57 21.46 -13.73
N TYR A 154 -12.70 22.15 -13.54
CA TYR A 154 -14.00 21.64 -13.97
C TYR A 154 -13.95 21.21 -15.45
N GLY A 155 -14.55 20.07 -15.77
CA GLY A 155 -14.58 19.48 -17.11
C GLY A 155 -13.30 18.75 -17.54
N ASP A 156 -12.26 18.70 -16.71
CA ASP A 156 -11.05 17.93 -17.04
C ASP A 156 -11.35 16.42 -17.03
N VAL A 157 -10.64 15.68 -17.90
CA VAL A 157 -10.68 14.22 -17.91
C VAL A 157 -9.97 13.69 -16.66
N LEU A 158 -10.64 12.76 -15.97
CA LEU A 158 -10.13 12.15 -14.76
C LEU A 158 -8.93 11.24 -15.08
N THR A 159 -7.74 11.67 -14.68
CA THR A 159 -6.49 10.97 -14.95
C THR A 159 -5.60 10.89 -13.71
N LEU A 160 -5.02 9.70 -13.47
CA LEU A 160 -4.12 9.46 -12.36
C LEU A 160 -2.78 8.89 -12.87
N ASP A 161 -1.68 9.49 -12.45
CA ASP A 161 -0.34 9.22 -12.99
C ASP A 161 0.13 7.78 -12.73
N SER A 162 -0.30 7.20 -11.61
CA SER A 162 -0.09 5.81 -11.27
C SER A 162 -1.43 5.20 -10.86
N LEU A 163 -1.90 4.23 -11.63
CA LEU A 163 -3.08 3.46 -11.28
C LEU A 163 -2.78 2.54 -10.08
N PRO A 164 -3.78 2.28 -9.23
CA PRO A 164 -3.58 1.39 -8.08
C PRO A 164 -3.42 -0.06 -8.55
N GLU A 165 -2.56 -0.80 -7.85
CA GLU A 165 -2.28 -2.21 -8.12
C GLU A 165 -2.96 -3.10 -7.09
N LYS A 166 -3.56 -4.20 -7.56
CA LYS A 166 -4.21 -5.19 -6.70
C LYS A 166 -3.80 -6.60 -7.11
N GLU A 167 -3.30 -7.39 -6.17
CA GLU A 167 -2.90 -8.78 -6.45
C GLU A 167 -4.10 -9.58 -6.96
N GLY A 168 -3.97 -10.16 -8.16
CA GLY A 168 -5.00 -10.98 -8.80
C GLY A 168 -6.08 -10.24 -9.59
N GLN A 169 -6.09 -8.89 -9.59
CA GLN A 169 -7.07 -8.11 -10.35
C GLN A 169 -6.40 -6.91 -11.04
N LYS A 170 -6.91 -6.53 -12.21
CA LYS A 170 -6.47 -5.34 -12.93
C LYS A 170 -7.41 -4.19 -12.64
N PHE A 171 -6.85 -2.99 -12.47
CA PHE A 171 -7.64 -1.76 -12.44
C PHE A 171 -8.51 -1.69 -13.70
N ASP A 172 -9.79 -1.40 -13.50
CA ASP A 172 -10.76 -1.27 -14.58
C ASP A 172 -11.14 0.20 -14.79
N LYS A 173 -11.65 0.86 -13.73
CA LYS A 173 -12.18 2.22 -13.81
C LYS A 173 -12.36 2.87 -12.45
N TRP A 174 -12.63 4.18 -12.46
CA TRP A 174 -13.06 4.95 -11.29
C TRP A 174 -14.58 5.02 -11.21
N THR A 175 -15.13 4.86 -10.00
CA THR A 175 -16.57 4.96 -9.76
C THR A 175 -16.92 5.91 -8.63
N ASP A 176 -18.11 6.49 -8.68
CA ASP A 176 -18.68 7.25 -7.57
C ASP A 176 -19.16 6.33 -6.42
N ALA A 177 -19.76 6.92 -5.39
CA ALA A 177 -20.29 6.20 -4.23
C ALA A 177 -21.43 5.21 -4.57
N ASN A 178 -22.09 5.38 -5.72
CA ASN A 178 -23.16 4.51 -6.21
C ASN A 178 -22.65 3.46 -7.21
N GLY A 179 -21.34 3.42 -7.48
CA GLY A 179 -20.73 2.51 -8.46
C GLY A 179 -20.88 2.96 -9.92
N LYS A 180 -21.35 4.19 -10.17
CA LYS A 180 -21.39 4.76 -11.52
C LYS A 180 -19.99 5.17 -11.94
N GLU A 181 -19.64 4.87 -13.17
CA GLU A 181 -18.35 5.25 -13.75
C GLU A 181 -18.17 6.77 -13.83
N VAL A 182 -16.99 7.23 -13.45
CA VAL A 182 -16.59 8.65 -13.47
C VAL A 182 -15.37 8.81 -14.36
N THR A 183 -15.52 9.62 -15.41
CA THR A 183 -14.46 9.92 -16.38
C THR A 183 -14.10 11.40 -16.46
N THR A 184 -14.94 12.28 -15.90
CA THR A 184 -14.80 13.74 -15.99
C THR A 184 -15.03 14.36 -14.62
N VAL A 185 -14.28 15.43 -14.33
CA VAL A 185 -14.39 16.19 -13.09
C VAL A 185 -15.48 17.23 -13.21
N THR A 186 -16.54 17.13 -12.41
CA THR A 186 -17.66 18.10 -12.43
C THR A 186 -17.84 18.85 -11.11
N ASP A 187 -17.18 18.40 -10.05
CA ASP A 187 -17.15 19.05 -8.74
C ASP A 187 -15.96 18.49 -7.93
N ASN A 188 -15.85 18.85 -6.66
CA ASN A 188 -15.09 18.11 -5.67
C ASN A 188 -15.67 16.70 -5.54
N MET A 189 -14.86 15.67 -5.82
CA MET A 189 -15.33 14.30 -5.95
C MET A 189 -14.47 13.34 -5.12
N VAL A 190 -15.11 12.27 -4.66
CA VAL A 190 -14.44 11.08 -4.15
C VAL A 190 -14.76 9.93 -5.10
N VAL A 191 -13.72 9.33 -5.67
CA VAL A 191 -13.86 8.21 -6.60
C VAL A 191 -13.14 6.98 -6.05
N ALA A 192 -13.73 5.80 -6.25
CA ALA A 192 -13.18 4.53 -5.82
C ALA A 192 -12.69 3.71 -7.01
N ALA A 193 -11.58 3.00 -6.82
CA ALA A 193 -11.03 2.11 -7.84
C ALA A 193 -11.88 0.84 -7.96
N SER A 194 -12.29 0.53 -9.19
CA SER A 194 -12.93 -0.73 -9.56
C SER A 194 -11.91 -1.66 -10.26
N TYR A 195 -12.12 -2.96 -10.11
CA TYR A 195 -11.18 -3.99 -10.52
C TYR A 195 -11.87 -5.14 -11.25
N LYS A 196 -11.18 -5.72 -12.23
CA LYS A 196 -11.59 -6.95 -12.92
C LYS A 196 -10.61 -8.08 -12.63
N ASP A 197 -11.16 -9.29 -12.48
CA ASP A 197 -10.36 -10.49 -12.26
C ASP A 197 -9.39 -10.72 -13.41
N THR A 198 -8.14 -11.05 -13.06
CA THR A 198 -7.11 -11.40 -14.04
C THR A 198 -7.03 -12.92 -14.15
N LYS A 199 -7.08 -13.42 -15.39
CA LYS A 199 -6.76 -14.80 -15.72
C LYS A 199 -5.31 -14.91 -16.20
N TYR A 200 -4.72 -16.06 -15.95
CA TYR A 200 -3.36 -16.40 -16.36
C TYR A 200 -3.36 -17.66 -17.20
N VAL A 201 -2.39 -17.76 -18.11
CA VAL A 201 -2.25 -18.93 -18.99
C VAL A 201 -1.21 -19.87 -18.38
N VAL A 202 -1.61 -21.12 -18.16
CA VAL A 202 -0.70 -22.21 -17.80
C VAL A 202 -0.50 -23.08 -19.02
N THR A 203 0.74 -23.12 -19.52
CA THR A 203 1.12 -23.90 -20.70
C THR A 203 1.87 -25.16 -20.25
N PHE A 204 1.35 -26.34 -20.58
CA PHE A 204 2.01 -27.61 -20.31
C PHE A 204 2.76 -28.08 -21.55
N LEU A 205 4.03 -28.45 -21.38
CA LEU A 205 4.89 -28.97 -22.44
C LEU A 205 5.04 -30.48 -22.37
N ASP A 206 5.44 -31.11 -23.47
CA ASP A 206 5.95 -32.47 -23.50
C ASP A 206 7.47 -32.53 -23.28
N TRP A 207 8.04 -33.73 -23.44
CA TRP A 207 9.46 -33.99 -23.27
C TRP A 207 10.35 -33.27 -24.30
N ASP A 208 9.81 -32.93 -25.47
CA ASP A 208 10.51 -32.23 -26.56
C ASP A 208 10.30 -30.70 -26.50
N GLY A 209 9.57 -30.22 -25.48
CA GLY A 209 9.26 -28.81 -25.29
C GLY A 209 8.10 -28.31 -26.16
N LYS A 210 7.32 -29.21 -26.78
CA LYS A 210 6.12 -28.85 -27.54
C LYS A 210 4.92 -28.73 -26.60
N VAL A 211 4.02 -27.79 -26.91
CA VAL A 211 2.80 -27.56 -26.13
C VAL A 211 1.85 -28.77 -26.22
N LEU A 212 1.53 -29.34 -25.06
CA LEU A 212 0.49 -30.36 -24.88
C LEU A 212 -0.89 -29.73 -24.68
N SER A 213 -0.97 -28.69 -23.84
CA SER A 213 -2.22 -28.01 -23.53
C SER A 213 -1.97 -26.64 -22.91
N GLU A 214 -2.96 -25.76 -23.02
CA GLU A 214 -3.00 -24.46 -22.35
C GLU A 214 -4.30 -24.32 -21.55
N GLN A 215 -4.23 -23.65 -20.41
CA GLN A 215 -5.37 -23.41 -19.54
C GLN A 215 -5.41 -21.97 -19.07
N GLU A 216 -6.55 -21.32 -19.23
CA GLU A 216 -6.82 -20.05 -18.56
C GLU A 216 -7.33 -20.30 -17.14
N VAL A 217 -6.56 -19.87 -16.16
CA VAL A 217 -6.84 -20.08 -14.73
C VAL A 217 -6.95 -18.74 -14.04
N ALA A 218 -7.96 -18.57 -13.19
CA ALA A 218 -8.10 -17.36 -12.38
C ALA A 218 -6.98 -17.26 -11.33
N TYR A 219 -6.70 -16.05 -10.86
CA TYR A 219 -5.69 -15.84 -9.83
C TYR A 219 -5.94 -16.69 -8.56
N GLY A 220 -4.93 -17.45 -8.16
CA GLY A 220 -4.93 -18.29 -6.96
C GLY A 220 -5.63 -19.63 -7.12
N GLU A 221 -6.25 -19.89 -8.28
CA GLU A 221 -6.85 -21.19 -8.60
C GLU A 221 -5.79 -22.18 -9.09
N SER A 222 -6.15 -23.46 -9.15
CA SER A 222 -5.29 -24.54 -9.61
C SER A 222 -5.54 -24.87 -11.08
N ALA A 223 -4.47 -25.07 -11.85
CA ALA A 223 -4.53 -25.70 -13.16
C ALA A 223 -4.69 -27.22 -13.01
N THR A 224 -5.39 -27.84 -13.95
CA THR A 224 -5.52 -29.30 -14.02
C THR A 224 -4.28 -29.88 -14.69
N LEU A 225 -3.48 -30.67 -13.97
CA LEU A 225 -2.30 -31.28 -14.54
C LEU A 225 -2.70 -32.30 -15.62
N PRO A 226 -2.02 -32.35 -16.79
CA PRO A 226 -2.24 -33.41 -17.76
C PRO A 226 -1.91 -34.78 -17.16
N GLU A 227 -2.78 -35.75 -17.41
CA GLU A 227 -2.59 -37.15 -17.04
C GLU A 227 -2.06 -37.95 -18.23
N ASN A 228 -1.47 -39.13 -17.97
CA ASN A 228 -1.07 -40.10 -18.98
C ASN A 228 0.00 -39.62 -19.98
N LEU A 229 1.04 -38.92 -19.51
CA LEU A 229 2.23 -38.72 -20.36
C LEU A 229 2.85 -40.07 -20.70
N LYS A 230 3.17 -40.27 -21.99
CA LYS A 230 3.98 -41.41 -22.42
C LYS A 230 5.36 -41.33 -21.77
N ALA A 231 5.91 -42.50 -21.46
CA ALA A 231 7.26 -42.61 -20.94
C ALA A 231 8.26 -41.99 -21.95
N PRO A 232 9.26 -41.23 -21.48
CA PRO A 232 10.24 -40.60 -22.37
C PRO A 232 11.21 -41.58 -23.02
N GLY A 233 11.18 -42.87 -22.65
CA GLY A 233 12.10 -43.90 -23.16
C GLY A 233 13.34 -44.09 -22.26
N ASP A 234 14.29 -44.92 -22.70
CA ASP A 234 15.60 -45.13 -22.05
C ASP A 234 15.58 -45.46 -20.55
N GLY A 235 14.63 -46.29 -20.12
CA GLY A 235 14.50 -46.64 -18.69
C GLY A 235 14.06 -45.47 -17.81
N LYS A 236 13.42 -44.44 -18.37
CA LYS A 236 12.86 -43.31 -17.64
C LYS A 236 11.34 -43.39 -17.59
N VAL A 237 10.75 -42.94 -16.49
CA VAL A 237 9.30 -42.81 -16.29
C VAL A 237 8.96 -41.42 -15.78
N PHE A 238 7.72 -40.98 -16.05
CA PHE A 238 7.21 -39.73 -15.53
C PHE A 238 7.26 -39.73 -13.99
N ASP A 239 7.81 -38.68 -13.42
CA ASP A 239 7.89 -38.49 -11.97
C ASP A 239 6.93 -37.39 -11.49
N SER A 240 7.07 -36.18 -12.04
CA SER A 240 6.25 -35.03 -11.66
C SER A 240 6.28 -33.95 -12.74
N TRP A 241 5.68 -32.80 -12.43
CA TRP A 241 5.80 -31.56 -13.19
C TRP A 241 6.72 -30.60 -12.44
N ASP A 242 7.66 -29.97 -13.14
CA ASP A 242 8.71 -29.10 -12.56
C ASP A 242 8.15 -27.97 -11.68
N LYS A 243 7.02 -27.39 -12.08
CA LYS A 243 6.32 -26.29 -11.40
C LYS A 243 4.94 -26.71 -10.91
N LYS A 244 4.80 -27.97 -10.47
CA LYS A 244 3.55 -28.53 -9.95
C LYS A 244 2.90 -27.63 -8.89
N ASP A 245 3.68 -27.08 -7.98
CA ASP A 245 3.17 -26.22 -6.90
C ASP A 245 2.67 -24.85 -7.41
N GLU A 246 3.37 -24.25 -8.39
CA GLU A 246 2.92 -23.00 -9.02
C GLU A 246 1.65 -23.24 -9.86
N ALA A 247 1.56 -24.40 -10.53
CA ALA A 247 0.34 -24.83 -11.23
C ALA A 247 -0.82 -25.09 -10.26
N GLY A 248 -0.54 -25.51 -9.02
CA GLY A 248 -1.53 -25.66 -7.96
C GLY A 248 -2.03 -24.35 -7.35
N PHE A 249 -1.32 -23.24 -7.56
CA PHE A 249 -1.72 -21.91 -7.08
C PHE A 249 -1.24 -20.82 -8.05
N VAL A 250 -1.99 -20.59 -9.12
CA VAL A 250 -1.56 -19.78 -10.27
C VAL A 250 -1.63 -18.29 -9.94
N ARG A 251 -0.48 -17.61 -9.91
CA ARG A 251 -0.39 -16.15 -9.66
C ARG A 251 0.04 -15.32 -10.87
N LYS A 252 0.54 -16.00 -11.89
CA LYS A 252 1.09 -15.46 -13.13
C LYS A 252 1.02 -16.56 -14.19
N SER A 253 1.17 -16.19 -15.46
CA SER A 253 1.32 -17.19 -16.51
C SER A 253 2.62 -17.97 -16.29
N ILE A 254 2.55 -19.30 -16.44
CA ILE A 254 3.69 -20.20 -16.24
C ILE A 254 3.74 -21.25 -17.35
N VAL A 255 4.95 -21.72 -17.63
CA VAL A 255 5.19 -22.86 -18.51
C VAL A 255 5.70 -23.99 -17.64
N VAL A 256 5.05 -25.15 -17.74
CA VAL A 256 5.25 -26.32 -16.87
C VAL A 256 5.72 -27.49 -17.74
N SER A 257 6.82 -28.12 -17.35
CA SER A 257 7.46 -29.22 -18.09
C SER A 257 7.51 -30.50 -17.24
N PRO A 258 7.45 -31.69 -17.85
CA PRO A 258 7.49 -32.94 -17.11
C PRO A 258 8.91 -33.22 -16.60
N THR A 259 9.00 -33.86 -15.44
CA THR A 259 10.25 -34.39 -14.87
C THR A 259 10.18 -35.91 -14.89
N TYR A 260 11.34 -36.55 -15.01
CA TYR A 260 11.44 -38.01 -15.02
C TYR A 260 12.25 -38.51 -13.83
N LYS A 261 12.06 -39.79 -13.55
CA LYS A 261 12.97 -40.63 -12.76
C LYS A 261 13.30 -41.90 -13.54
N TYR A 262 14.34 -42.60 -13.14
CA TYR A 262 14.69 -43.88 -13.78
C TYR A 262 13.82 -45.01 -13.21
N THR A 263 13.68 -46.10 -13.97
CA THR A 263 12.98 -47.32 -13.53
C THR A 263 13.84 -48.17 -12.62
N GLU A 264 15.16 -48.09 -12.79
CA GLU A 264 16.12 -48.80 -11.97
C GLU A 264 16.67 -47.90 -10.86
N THR A 265 16.99 -48.51 -9.73
CA THR A 265 17.67 -47.86 -8.61
C THR A 265 19.05 -48.49 -8.45
N THR A 266 20.06 -47.64 -8.27
CA THR A 266 21.44 -48.08 -8.03
C THR A 266 21.47 -48.92 -6.76
N THR A 267 22.19 -50.05 -6.81
CA THR A 267 22.36 -50.93 -5.65
C THR A 267 23.05 -50.19 -4.51
N GLU A 268 22.57 -50.40 -3.29
CA GLU A 268 23.14 -49.78 -2.09
C GLU A 268 24.64 -50.11 -1.92
N PRO A 269 25.46 -49.18 -1.42
CA PRO A 269 26.82 -49.50 -1.04
C PRO A 269 26.84 -50.30 0.26
N ALA A 270 27.94 -51.00 0.49
CA ALA A 270 28.23 -51.73 1.71
C ALA A 270 29.50 -51.20 2.36
N PHE A 271 29.53 -51.25 3.69
CA PHE A 271 30.69 -50.90 4.49
C PHE A 271 31.55 -52.14 4.73
N THR A 272 32.87 -52.01 4.69
CA THR A 272 33.78 -53.12 5.07
C THR A 272 33.76 -53.40 6.58
N VAL A 273 33.16 -52.51 7.36
CA VAL A 273 33.06 -52.59 8.82
C VAL A 273 31.60 -52.54 9.24
N THR A 274 31.17 -53.53 10.01
CA THR A 274 29.82 -53.60 10.59
C THR A 274 29.66 -52.55 11.69
N SER A 275 28.42 -52.16 11.98
CA SER A 275 28.17 -51.28 13.13
C SER A 275 28.55 -51.98 14.45
N GLY A 276 29.20 -51.27 15.36
CA GLY A 276 29.61 -51.83 16.65
C GLY A 276 30.61 -50.99 17.43
N THR A 277 31.07 -51.56 18.56
CA THR A 277 32.07 -50.97 19.44
C THR A 277 33.44 -51.57 19.19
N TYR A 278 34.45 -50.72 19.06
CA TYR A 278 35.82 -51.08 18.72
C TYR A 278 36.80 -50.46 19.72
N GLN A 279 37.84 -51.22 20.07
CA GLN A 279 38.89 -50.77 20.99
C GLN A 279 39.93 -49.87 20.31
N THR A 280 40.03 -49.95 18.99
CA THR A 280 41.01 -49.25 18.17
C THR A 280 40.34 -48.58 16.97
N ALA A 281 41.02 -47.60 16.39
CA ALA A 281 40.56 -46.92 15.18
C ALA A 281 40.22 -47.92 14.07
N GLN A 282 39.14 -47.63 13.33
CA GLN A 282 38.66 -48.47 12.24
C GLN A 282 38.99 -47.85 10.89
N THR A 283 39.46 -48.67 9.95
CA THR A 283 39.57 -48.30 8.53
C THR A 283 38.33 -48.81 7.80
N VAL A 284 37.44 -47.88 7.42
CA VAL A 284 36.17 -48.20 6.77
C VAL A 284 36.28 -47.97 5.26
N GLY A 285 36.15 -49.04 4.49
CA GLY A 285 35.96 -48.99 3.06
C GLY A 285 34.48 -48.98 2.67
N LEU A 286 34.19 -48.42 1.50
CA LEU A 286 32.90 -48.52 0.83
C LEU A 286 33.06 -49.31 -0.46
N TYR A 287 32.12 -50.21 -0.73
CA TYR A 287 32.05 -50.95 -1.99
C TYR A 287 30.62 -51.10 -2.44
N CYS A 288 30.41 -51.40 -3.72
CA CYS A 288 29.10 -51.71 -4.26
C CYS A 288 29.23 -52.90 -5.21
N VAL A 289 28.20 -53.74 -5.24
CA VAL A 289 28.21 -54.98 -6.05
C VAL A 289 28.13 -54.66 -7.54
N LYS A 290 27.50 -53.54 -7.92
CA LYS A 290 27.43 -53.06 -9.29
C LYS A 290 28.75 -52.34 -9.66
N PRO A 291 29.41 -52.70 -10.79
CA PRO A 291 30.58 -51.97 -11.26
C PRO A 291 30.21 -50.58 -11.80
N ASN A 292 31.20 -49.68 -11.91
CA ASN A 292 31.05 -48.33 -12.47
C ASN A 292 30.02 -47.45 -11.75
N VAL A 293 29.97 -47.55 -10.41
CA VAL A 293 29.17 -46.66 -9.57
C VAL A 293 30.06 -45.68 -8.81
N GLU A 294 29.59 -44.46 -8.66
CA GLU A 294 30.20 -43.46 -7.79
C GLU A 294 29.61 -43.62 -6.38
N LEU A 295 30.48 -43.66 -5.37
CA LEU A 295 30.05 -43.77 -3.98
C LEU A 295 30.21 -42.42 -3.30
N TYR A 296 29.18 -41.99 -2.58
CA TYR A 296 29.17 -40.73 -1.86
C TYR A 296 28.94 -41.00 -0.39
N TYR A 297 29.64 -40.28 0.49
CA TYR A 297 29.55 -40.50 1.92
C TYR A 297 29.61 -39.21 2.73
N ARG A 298 29.18 -39.31 3.98
CA ARG A 298 29.33 -38.27 4.99
C ARG A 298 29.51 -38.87 6.39
N ILE A 299 30.34 -38.22 7.19
CA ILE A 299 30.65 -38.64 8.57
C ILE A 299 29.95 -37.69 9.54
N TYR A 300 29.27 -38.26 10.52
CA TYR A 300 28.63 -37.56 11.63
C TYR A 300 29.31 -37.96 12.95
N PRO A 301 30.09 -37.07 13.59
CA PRO A 301 30.72 -37.38 14.86
C PRO A 301 29.68 -37.53 15.97
N LEU A 302 29.80 -38.57 16.78
CA LEU A 302 28.91 -38.83 17.94
C LEU A 302 29.25 -37.96 19.15
N SER A 303 30.43 -37.33 19.16
CA SER A 303 30.95 -36.47 20.23
C SER A 303 30.45 -35.02 20.17
N GLY A 304 29.72 -34.60 19.12
CA GLY A 304 29.26 -33.22 18.93
C GLY A 304 27.83 -32.95 19.41
N GLU A 305 27.55 -31.73 19.91
CA GLU A 305 26.18 -31.23 20.14
C GLU A 305 25.44 -31.04 18.80
N GLY A 306 24.92 -32.12 18.24
CA GLY A 306 24.17 -32.10 16.99
C GLY A 306 23.73 -33.49 16.59
N GLY A 307 22.61 -33.97 17.14
CA GLY A 307 22.02 -35.24 16.71
C GLY A 307 21.75 -35.27 15.20
N LEU A 308 21.79 -36.49 14.63
CA LEU A 308 21.53 -36.78 13.21
C LEU A 308 20.30 -36.01 12.68
N THR A 309 20.44 -35.32 11.55
CA THR A 309 19.32 -34.69 10.87
C THR A 309 18.47 -35.76 10.19
N THR A 310 17.13 -35.58 10.18
CA THR A 310 16.18 -36.53 9.58
C THR A 310 15.82 -36.20 8.13
N THR A 311 16.49 -35.20 7.55
CA THR A 311 16.42 -34.82 6.13
C THR A 311 17.86 -34.66 5.66
N GLU A 312 18.24 -35.40 4.63
CA GLU A 312 19.63 -35.42 4.15
C GLU A 312 19.73 -34.68 2.83
N ASP A 313 20.42 -33.54 2.88
CA ASP A 313 20.85 -32.84 1.69
C ASP A 313 22.02 -33.61 1.07
N ARG A 314 21.76 -34.31 -0.04
CA ARG A 314 22.78 -35.10 -0.76
C ARG A 314 23.91 -34.24 -1.30
N SER A 315 23.74 -32.91 -1.41
CA SER A 315 24.81 -31.99 -1.80
C SER A 315 25.93 -31.89 -0.76
N GLU A 316 25.68 -32.31 0.48
CA GLU A 316 26.67 -32.30 1.56
C GLU A 316 27.48 -33.61 1.65
N PHE A 317 27.23 -34.59 0.77
CA PHE A 317 27.99 -35.83 0.69
C PHE A 317 29.20 -35.66 -0.25
N GLN A 318 30.33 -36.22 0.13
CA GLN A 318 31.56 -36.17 -0.66
C GLN A 318 31.82 -37.48 -1.40
N LEU A 319 32.46 -37.39 -2.56
CA LEU A 319 32.85 -38.55 -3.37
C LEU A 319 33.88 -39.40 -2.61
N TYR A 320 33.63 -40.69 -2.53
CA TYR A 320 34.52 -41.68 -1.95
C TYR A 320 35.62 -42.07 -2.95
N THR A 321 36.87 -41.81 -2.57
CA THR A 321 38.06 -42.08 -3.40
C THR A 321 39.08 -42.98 -2.71
N ALA A 322 39.00 -43.13 -1.37
CA ALA A 322 39.90 -43.95 -0.57
C ALA A 322 39.26 -44.36 0.76
N PRO A 323 39.73 -45.45 1.42
CA PRO A 323 39.25 -45.87 2.74
C PRO A 323 39.33 -44.76 3.80
N ILE A 324 38.34 -44.74 4.68
CA ILE A 324 38.10 -43.69 5.68
C ILE A 324 38.66 -44.15 7.03
N GLN A 325 39.51 -43.34 7.66
CA GLN A 325 39.98 -43.60 9.02
C GLN A 325 39.02 -43.00 10.05
N ILE A 326 38.52 -43.84 10.95
CA ILE A 326 37.64 -43.46 12.06
C ILE A 326 38.40 -43.64 13.38
N THR A 327 38.88 -42.52 13.92
CA THR A 327 39.61 -42.46 15.19
C THR A 327 38.73 -42.08 16.38
N GLU A 328 37.54 -41.54 16.12
CA GLU A 328 36.53 -41.15 17.11
C GLU A 328 35.16 -41.74 16.75
N SER A 329 34.31 -41.97 17.74
CA SER A 329 32.97 -42.52 17.53
C SER A 329 32.16 -41.68 16.53
N ALA A 330 31.64 -42.30 15.48
CA ALA A 330 30.96 -41.63 14.39
C ALA A 330 29.91 -42.53 13.69
N VAL A 331 28.94 -41.89 13.05
CA VAL A 331 28.03 -42.53 12.10
C VAL A 331 28.47 -42.14 10.70
N ILE A 332 28.74 -43.12 9.85
CA ILE A 332 29.01 -42.90 8.43
C ILE A 332 27.75 -43.22 7.66
N ARG A 333 27.32 -42.31 6.80
CA ARG A 333 26.22 -42.51 5.87
C ARG A 333 26.74 -42.51 4.45
N ALA A 334 26.22 -43.37 3.58
CA ALA A 334 26.66 -43.48 2.21
C ALA A 334 25.52 -43.84 1.25
N TYR A 335 25.64 -43.41 -0.01
CA TYR A 335 24.79 -43.86 -1.11
C TYR A 335 25.62 -44.07 -2.37
N ALA A 336 25.07 -44.82 -3.32
CA ALA A 336 25.67 -45.11 -4.60
C ALA A 336 24.89 -44.41 -5.73
N LYS A 337 25.63 -43.89 -6.70
CA LYS A 337 25.11 -43.26 -7.91
C LYS A 337 25.63 -43.99 -9.14
N SER A 338 24.76 -44.22 -10.11
CA SER A 338 25.16 -44.82 -11.39
C SER A 338 24.54 -44.07 -12.55
N ALA A 339 25.17 -44.18 -13.73
CA ALA A 339 24.60 -43.62 -14.94
C ALA A 339 23.26 -44.31 -15.25
N ASN A 340 22.25 -43.51 -15.59
CA ASN A 340 20.92 -43.96 -16.00
C ASN A 340 20.13 -44.78 -14.97
N ALA A 341 20.36 -44.54 -13.67
CA ALA A 341 19.54 -45.10 -12.60
C ALA A 341 19.27 -44.04 -11.54
N ASN A 342 18.24 -44.26 -10.73
CA ASN A 342 18.07 -43.49 -9.51
C ASN A 342 19.25 -43.79 -8.58
N ASP A 343 19.64 -42.83 -7.77
CA ASP A 343 20.61 -43.08 -6.71
C ASP A 343 20.04 -44.10 -5.70
N SER A 344 20.92 -44.84 -5.02
CA SER A 344 20.50 -45.76 -3.96
C SER A 344 19.86 -45.03 -2.78
N GLU A 345 19.19 -45.79 -1.92
CA GLU A 345 18.90 -45.36 -0.55
C GLU A 345 20.21 -45.09 0.20
N ILE A 346 20.12 -44.25 1.22
CA ILE A 346 21.26 -43.94 2.08
C ILE A 346 21.36 -45.03 3.15
N VAL A 347 22.48 -45.74 3.16
CA VAL A 347 22.83 -46.73 4.19
C VAL A 347 23.72 -46.09 5.25
N SER A 348 23.78 -46.70 6.45
CA SER A 348 24.59 -46.18 7.54
C SER A 348 25.31 -47.27 8.33
N THR A 349 26.51 -46.96 8.81
CA THR A 349 27.21 -47.74 9.84
C THR A 349 27.61 -46.84 11.01
N GLU A 350 27.38 -47.30 12.23
CA GLU A 350 27.77 -46.61 13.46
C GLU A 350 28.98 -47.32 14.08
N ILE A 351 30.07 -46.57 14.25
CA ILE A 351 31.33 -47.03 14.83
C ILE A 351 31.53 -46.31 16.16
N VAL A 352 31.60 -47.06 17.26
CA VAL A 352 31.88 -46.52 18.59
C VAL A 352 33.30 -46.89 19.00
N ILE A 353 34.16 -45.90 19.24
CA ILE A 353 35.53 -46.14 19.72
C ILE A 353 35.56 -46.02 21.25
N SER A 354 35.69 -47.16 21.94
CA SER A 354 35.90 -47.21 23.39
C SER A 354 37.41 -47.16 23.64
N GLY A 355 37.97 -45.97 23.86
CA GLY A 355 39.41 -45.82 24.07
C GLY A 355 39.97 -46.76 25.15
N GLY A 356 41.14 -47.34 24.90
CA GLY A 356 41.92 -48.06 25.89
C GLY A 356 42.34 -47.13 27.04
N GLY A 357 41.53 -47.08 28.09
CA GLY A 357 41.88 -46.48 29.36
C GLY A 357 42.66 -47.48 30.20
N ASN A 358 43.85 -47.07 30.65
CA ASN A 358 44.65 -47.77 31.65
C ASN A 358 43.80 -48.25 32.84
N ASN A 359 43.93 -49.55 33.16
CA ASN A 359 43.47 -50.09 34.43
C ASN A 359 44.27 -49.46 35.57
N ASN A 360 43.62 -48.68 36.44
CA ASN A 360 43.93 -48.71 37.85
C ASN A 360 42.67 -48.45 38.68
N GLY A 361 42.40 -49.37 39.60
CA GLY A 361 41.08 -49.57 40.18
C GLY A 361 40.69 -48.58 41.26
N ASN A 362 39.38 -48.56 41.55
CA ASN A 362 38.93 -48.67 42.93
C ASN A 362 37.49 -49.17 42.97
N THR A 363 37.30 -50.26 43.69
CA THR A 363 36.04 -50.85 44.11
C THR A 363 35.23 -49.88 44.98
N ASN A 364 33.93 -49.76 44.74
CA ASN A 364 32.97 -49.89 45.83
C ASN A 364 31.55 -50.23 45.35
N GLY A 365 30.93 -51.13 46.12
CA GLY A 365 29.76 -51.91 45.77
C GLY A 365 28.43 -51.17 45.78
N GLY A 366 27.44 -51.84 45.18
CA GLY A 366 26.07 -51.36 45.07
C GLY A 366 25.18 -52.38 44.35
N ASN A 367 24.95 -53.49 45.03
CA ASN A 367 24.09 -54.63 44.68
C ASN A 367 22.69 -54.25 44.14
N SER A 368 22.21 -54.92 43.08
CA SER A 368 20.95 -55.70 43.10
C SER A 368 20.53 -56.24 41.72
N ASN A 369 20.54 -57.57 41.63
CA ASN A 369 19.61 -58.51 41.00
C ASN A 369 19.29 -58.53 39.49
N ASN A 370 19.87 -59.57 38.86
CA ASN A 370 19.30 -60.54 37.91
C ASN A 370 17.76 -60.65 37.84
N ASN A 371 17.16 -60.68 36.64
CA ASN A 371 16.93 -61.93 35.89
C ASN A 371 16.15 -61.72 34.56
N ASN A 372 16.64 -62.41 33.53
CA ASN A 372 15.98 -63.12 32.42
C ASN A 372 15.08 -62.43 31.38
N ASN A 373 15.59 -62.53 30.13
CA ASN A 373 14.97 -63.04 28.90
C ASN A 373 13.52 -62.63 28.56
N ASN A 374 13.36 -61.95 27.43
CA ASN A 374 12.87 -62.63 26.22
C ASN A 374 13.10 -61.78 24.97
N ASN A 375 13.63 -62.45 23.95
CA ASN A 375 13.65 -62.00 22.57
C ASN A 375 12.21 -61.98 22.04
N THR A 376 11.74 -60.80 21.63
CA THR A 376 10.62 -60.68 20.71
C THR A 376 10.96 -59.58 19.71
N ASN A 377 11.20 -60.00 18.47
CA ASN A 377 11.12 -59.15 17.29
C ASN A 377 9.91 -58.22 17.38
N ASN A 378 10.13 -56.92 17.36
CA ASN A 378 9.15 -55.96 16.91
C ASN A 378 9.88 -54.87 16.14
N ASN A 379 9.80 -54.99 14.82
CA ASN A 379 9.97 -53.87 13.89
C ASN A 379 8.98 -52.77 14.32
N ASN A 380 9.48 -51.75 14.98
CA ASN A 380 8.72 -50.53 15.23
C ASN A 380 9.41 -49.40 14.47
N THR A 381 8.86 -49.08 13.30
CA THR A 381 9.18 -47.88 12.54
C THR A 381 8.96 -46.66 13.43
N ASN A 382 10.03 -46.07 13.96
CA ASN A 382 9.97 -44.86 14.76
C ASN A 382 9.62 -43.65 13.86
N VAL A 383 8.34 -43.28 13.87
CA VAL A 383 7.76 -42.10 13.22
C VAL A 383 8.45 -40.82 13.73
N THR A 384 9.00 -40.00 12.84
CA THR A 384 9.67 -38.74 13.24
C THR A 384 8.65 -37.59 13.35
N VAL A 385 8.14 -37.31 14.56
CA VAL A 385 7.37 -36.09 14.84
C VAL A 385 8.24 -34.85 14.59
N PRO A 386 7.76 -33.81 13.87
CA PRO A 386 8.58 -32.63 13.58
C PRO A 386 9.12 -31.97 14.86
N LYS A 387 10.44 -31.88 14.98
CA LYS A 387 11.11 -31.22 16.11
C LYS A 387 10.87 -29.71 16.04
N THR A 388 10.03 -29.19 16.93
CA THR A 388 9.68 -27.75 16.96
C THR A 388 10.63 -26.94 17.83
N ARG A 389 10.79 -25.64 17.54
CA ARG A 389 11.58 -24.70 18.35
C ARG A 389 10.66 -23.65 18.98
N LYS A 390 11.09 -23.04 20.09
CA LYS A 390 10.35 -21.93 20.72
C LYS A 390 10.45 -20.67 19.85
N LEU A 391 9.32 -20.00 19.61
CA LEU A 391 9.32 -18.70 18.91
C LEU A 391 9.94 -17.59 19.75
N SER A 392 10.41 -16.55 19.06
CA SER A 392 10.89 -15.32 19.67
C SER A 392 9.96 -14.15 19.35
N ILE A 393 9.44 -13.52 20.39
CA ILE A 393 8.68 -12.26 20.26
C ILE A 393 9.67 -11.14 19.92
N LYS A 394 9.61 -10.62 18.69
CA LYS A 394 10.47 -9.52 18.20
C LYS A 394 10.13 -8.21 18.89
N SER A 395 8.84 -7.86 18.98
CA SER A 395 8.39 -6.62 19.59
C SER A 395 6.99 -6.77 20.21
N LEU A 396 6.76 -6.04 21.30
CA LEU A 396 5.50 -5.99 22.04
C LEU A 396 5.28 -4.55 22.51
N LYS A 397 4.45 -3.79 21.78
CA LYS A 397 4.28 -2.34 22.02
C LYS A 397 2.83 -2.00 22.37
N ASN A 398 2.63 -1.20 23.40
CA ASN A 398 1.33 -0.55 23.64
C ASN A 398 1.11 0.50 22.54
N VAL A 399 -0.04 0.44 21.87
CA VAL A 399 -0.45 1.39 20.82
C VAL A 399 -1.76 2.07 21.22
N LYS A 400 -2.07 3.22 20.62
CA LYS A 400 -3.22 4.07 21.01
C LYS A 400 -4.53 3.29 21.04
N GLY A 401 -5.34 3.55 22.07
CA GLY A 401 -6.71 3.04 22.19
C GLY A 401 -6.80 1.65 22.80
N LYS A 402 -6.13 1.40 23.95
CA LYS A 402 -6.24 0.14 24.70
C LYS A 402 -5.83 -1.10 23.88
N LYS A 403 -4.75 -0.95 23.11
CA LYS A 403 -4.26 -1.95 22.15
C LYS A 403 -2.79 -2.30 22.40
N VAL A 404 -2.41 -3.50 21.97
CA VAL A 404 -1.01 -3.95 21.93
C VAL A 404 -0.73 -4.57 20.56
N LYS A 405 0.32 -4.10 19.88
CA LYS A 405 0.86 -4.72 18.66
C LYS A 405 1.99 -5.66 19.05
N LEU A 406 1.78 -6.96 18.79
CA LEU A 406 2.76 -8.03 18.94
C LEU A 406 3.33 -8.36 17.55
N THR A 407 4.65 -8.47 17.44
CA THR A 407 5.34 -8.98 16.26
C THR A 407 6.35 -10.05 16.66
N TRP A 408 6.49 -11.12 15.90
CA TRP A 408 7.41 -12.23 16.20
C TRP A 408 8.30 -12.56 15.00
N LYS A 409 9.41 -13.25 15.26
CA LYS A 409 10.17 -13.88 14.19
C LYS A 409 9.43 -15.16 13.77
N ALA A 410 9.21 -15.34 12.47
CA ALA A 410 8.74 -16.63 11.96
C ALA A 410 9.72 -17.74 12.40
N PRO A 411 9.26 -19.00 12.55
CA PRO A 411 10.19 -20.10 12.72
C PRO A 411 11.15 -20.13 11.52
N ALA A 412 12.39 -20.60 11.71
CA ALA A 412 13.32 -20.83 10.60
C ALA A 412 12.60 -21.69 9.53
N LYS A 413 12.85 -21.43 8.23
CA LYS A 413 12.29 -22.25 7.14
C LYS A 413 12.57 -23.71 7.48
N LEU A 414 11.51 -24.44 7.80
CA LEU A 414 11.54 -25.88 7.88
C LEU A 414 11.34 -26.32 6.42
N TYR A 415 12.31 -27.01 5.82
CA TYR A 415 12.27 -27.40 4.40
C TYR A 415 11.64 -28.78 4.23
N GLY A 416 10.62 -28.91 3.36
CA GLY A 416 10.03 -30.19 2.92
C GLY A 416 8.52 -30.14 2.61
N ASP A 417 8.09 -30.90 1.60
CA ASP A 417 6.71 -30.93 1.05
C ASP A 417 5.66 -31.56 1.98
N ASN A 418 6.11 -32.12 3.10
CA ASN A 418 5.28 -32.90 4.02
C ASN A 418 4.90 -32.16 5.30
N PHE A 419 5.27 -30.89 5.50
CA PHE A 419 4.83 -30.12 6.67
C PHE A 419 4.74 -28.61 6.44
N TYR A 420 3.80 -27.94 7.11
CA TYR A 420 3.64 -26.49 7.05
C TYR A 420 3.16 -25.92 8.39
N VAL A 421 3.48 -24.65 8.65
CA VAL A 421 2.90 -23.94 9.80
C VAL A 421 1.44 -23.64 9.48
N GLU A 422 0.51 -24.22 10.24
CA GLU A 422 -0.92 -24.01 10.04
C GLU A 422 -1.36 -22.67 10.64
N LYS A 423 -0.94 -22.40 11.88
CA LYS A 423 -1.36 -21.22 12.63
C LYS A 423 -0.43 -20.89 13.79
N TYR A 424 -0.50 -19.65 14.23
CA TYR A 424 0.06 -19.19 15.50
C TYR A 424 -1.05 -19.10 16.56
N THR A 425 -0.71 -19.35 17.81
CA THR A 425 -1.58 -19.11 18.96
C THR A 425 -0.88 -18.16 19.92
N ILE A 426 -1.49 -16.99 20.14
CA ILE A 426 -1.05 -16.00 21.12
C ILE A 426 -1.85 -16.23 22.40
N MET A 427 -1.18 -16.38 23.54
CA MET A 427 -1.81 -16.39 24.85
C MET A 427 -1.43 -15.13 25.62
N TYR A 428 -2.42 -14.50 26.27
CA TYR A 428 -2.20 -13.33 27.11
C TYR A 428 -3.04 -13.34 28.38
N ALA A 429 -2.48 -12.81 29.47
CA ALA A 429 -3.13 -12.75 30.78
C ALA A 429 -2.59 -11.57 31.60
N THR A 430 -3.34 -11.13 32.61
CA THR A 430 -2.80 -10.21 33.64
C THR A 430 -1.98 -10.94 34.71
N ASP A 431 -2.12 -12.27 34.80
CA ASP A 431 -1.31 -13.13 35.65
C ASP A 431 -0.05 -13.63 34.91
N LYS A 432 1.11 -13.43 35.51
CA LYS A 432 2.42 -13.83 34.94
C LYS A 432 2.53 -15.34 34.75
N LYS A 433 1.87 -16.14 35.60
CA LYS A 433 1.91 -17.61 35.54
C LYS A 433 0.86 -18.19 34.58
N PHE A 434 0.02 -17.35 33.96
CA PHE A 434 -1.07 -17.75 33.08
C PHE A 434 -2.03 -18.78 33.71
N LYS A 435 -2.23 -18.74 35.03
CA LYS A 435 -3.17 -19.61 35.75
C LYS A 435 -4.59 -19.02 35.80
N LYS A 436 -4.71 -17.68 35.80
CA LYS A 436 -6.00 -16.97 35.84
C LYS A 436 -6.13 -15.95 34.70
N ASN A 437 -7.36 -15.70 34.25
CA ASN A 437 -7.69 -14.66 33.25
C ASN A 437 -6.88 -14.74 31.95
N LYS A 438 -6.47 -15.95 31.53
CA LYS A 438 -5.78 -16.19 30.26
C LYS A 438 -6.78 -16.14 29.11
N LYS A 439 -6.37 -15.54 28.00
CA LYS A 439 -7.08 -15.52 26.73
C LYS A 439 -6.15 -15.99 25.63
N THR A 440 -6.70 -16.66 24.63
CA THR A 440 -5.97 -17.15 23.45
C THR A 440 -6.54 -16.55 22.19
N VAL A 441 -5.67 -16.32 21.20
CA VAL A 441 -6.05 -15.84 19.87
C VAL A 441 -5.26 -16.62 18.84
N ASN A 442 -5.96 -17.26 17.91
CA ASN A 442 -5.33 -17.92 16.76
C ASN A 442 -5.11 -16.90 15.63
N VAL A 443 -3.99 -17.04 14.94
CA VAL A 443 -3.54 -16.15 13.87
C VAL A 443 -3.07 -17.01 12.70
N LYS A 444 -3.43 -16.61 11.47
CA LYS A 444 -3.01 -17.31 10.24
C LYS A 444 -1.49 -17.33 10.12
N ALA A 445 -0.93 -18.39 9.52
CA ALA A 445 0.51 -18.57 9.38
C ALA A 445 1.20 -17.54 8.45
N THR A 446 0.43 -16.87 7.57
CA THR A 446 0.92 -15.87 6.61
C THR A 446 1.33 -14.54 7.23
N THR A 447 1.09 -14.32 8.53
CA THR A 447 1.45 -13.07 9.22
C THR A 447 2.36 -13.31 10.41
N THR A 448 3.24 -12.35 10.65
CA THR A 448 4.16 -12.31 11.80
C THR A 448 3.84 -11.18 12.78
N ALA A 449 2.62 -10.61 12.66
CA ALA A 449 2.14 -9.51 13.49
C ALA A 449 0.66 -9.65 13.85
N ARG A 450 0.28 -9.19 15.04
CA ARG A 450 -1.14 -9.09 15.45
C ARG A 450 -1.35 -7.96 16.46
N THR A 451 -2.44 -7.23 16.27
CA THR A 451 -2.91 -6.23 17.25
C THR A 451 -4.03 -6.80 18.12
N ILE A 452 -3.80 -6.85 19.43
CA ILE A 452 -4.79 -7.24 20.44
C ILE A 452 -5.49 -5.98 20.95
N LYS A 453 -6.82 -5.96 20.84
CA LYS A 453 -7.68 -4.80 21.15
C LYS A 453 -8.45 -5.02 22.46
N ARG A 454 -9.12 -3.98 22.95
CA ARG A 454 -10.03 -4.02 24.12
C ARG A 454 -9.36 -4.47 25.43
N LEU A 455 -8.13 -4.01 25.67
CA LEU A 455 -7.41 -4.28 26.92
C LEU A 455 -7.73 -3.25 28.02
N LYS A 456 -7.57 -3.60 29.29
CA LYS A 456 -7.86 -2.67 30.39
C LYS A 456 -6.69 -1.69 30.59
N LYS A 457 -6.98 -0.38 30.61
CA LYS A 457 -6.01 0.70 30.88
C LYS A 457 -5.41 0.50 32.29
N GLY A 458 -4.13 0.84 32.44
CA GLY A 458 -3.40 0.73 33.71
C GLY A 458 -2.96 -0.68 34.09
N LYS A 459 -3.47 -1.73 33.44
CA LYS A 459 -3.08 -3.12 33.72
C LYS A 459 -1.84 -3.53 32.92
N THR A 460 -1.05 -4.42 33.51
CA THR A 460 0.06 -5.11 32.85
C THR A 460 -0.41 -6.44 32.34
N TYR A 461 -0.12 -6.73 31.07
CA TYR A 461 -0.41 -8.00 30.42
C TYR A 461 0.89 -8.73 30.06
N TYR A 462 0.88 -10.04 30.21
CA TYR A 462 1.93 -10.97 29.80
C TYR A 462 1.47 -11.70 28.55
N PHE A 463 2.34 -11.81 27.55
CA PHE A 463 2.09 -12.44 26.26
C PHE A 463 3.12 -13.54 26.01
N LYS A 464 2.65 -14.68 25.52
CA LYS A 464 3.47 -15.75 24.94
C LYS A 464 2.84 -16.25 23.65
N ILE A 465 3.64 -16.79 22.75
CA ILE A 465 3.18 -17.27 21.45
C ILE A 465 3.75 -18.66 21.18
N GLN A 466 2.97 -19.49 20.50
CA GLN A 466 3.39 -20.77 19.94
C GLN A 466 2.83 -20.91 18.52
N TYR A 467 3.26 -21.94 17.79
CA TYR A 467 2.71 -22.29 16.49
C TYR A 467 2.33 -23.76 16.42
N MET A 468 1.48 -24.09 15.48
CA MET A 468 1.11 -25.45 15.14
C MET A 468 1.66 -25.78 13.76
N VAL A 469 2.34 -26.92 13.66
CA VAL A 469 2.81 -27.49 12.40
C VAL A 469 1.87 -28.63 12.04
N LYS A 470 1.38 -28.64 10.81
CA LYS A 470 0.76 -29.81 10.20
C LYS A 470 1.82 -30.58 9.45
N TYR A 471 1.77 -31.90 9.53
CA TYR A 471 2.68 -32.79 8.82
C TYR A 471 1.97 -34.05 8.33
N LYS A 472 2.42 -34.63 7.22
CA LYS A 472 1.94 -35.90 6.70
C LYS A 472 2.74 -37.03 7.36
N ALA A 473 2.06 -37.96 8.02
CA ALA A 473 2.69 -39.17 8.55
C ALA A 473 2.93 -40.18 7.40
N ASP A 474 3.76 -41.19 7.63
CA ASP A 474 4.21 -42.16 6.61
C ASP A 474 3.04 -42.92 5.95
N ASN A 475 1.91 -43.05 6.65
CA ASN A 475 0.67 -43.63 6.14
C ASN A 475 -0.21 -42.65 5.33
N GLY A 476 0.29 -41.45 5.03
CA GLY A 476 -0.43 -40.40 4.33
C GLY A 476 -1.40 -39.57 5.17
N THR A 477 -1.63 -39.91 6.44
CA THR A 477 -2.54 -39.15 7.33
C THR A 477 -1.92 -37.82 7.76
N LEU A 478 -2.69 -36.73 7.67
CA LEU A 478 -2.30 -35.43 8.22
C LEU A 478 -2.38 -35.42 9.75
N LYS A 479 -1.24 -35.21 10.41
CA LYS A 479 -1.09 -35.02 11.85
C LYS A 479 -0.66 -33.58 12.17
N SER A 480 -0.71 -33.20 13.44
CA SER A 480 -0.24 -31.88 13.88
C SER A 480 0.58 -31.95 15.17
N VAL A 481 1.55 -31.05 15.30
CA VAL A 481 2.38 -30.89 16.51
C VAL A 481 2.43 -29.41 16.90
N GLN A 482 2.32 -29.14 18.20
CA GLN A 482 2.45 -27.78 18.73
C GLN A 482 3.88 -27.49 19.16
N SER A 483 4.35 -26.29 18.87
CA SER A 483 5.61 -25.81 19.44
C SER A 483 5.48 -25.55 20.94
N ALA A 484 6.59 -25.66 21.65
CA ALA A 484 6.66 -25.09 23.00
C ALA A 484 6.38 -23.57 22.97
N TRP A 485 5.79 -23.05 24.04
CA TRP A 485 5.53 -21.62 24.19
C TRP A 485 6.82 -20.79 24.20
N SER A 486 6.77 -19.61 23.59
CA SER A 486 7.83 -18.60 23.68
C SER A 486 8.07 -18.17 25.14
N LYS A 487 9.25 -17.58 25.40
CA LYS A 487 9.45 -16.79 26.62
C LYS A 487 8.38 -15.70 26.71
N ALA A 488 7.79 -15.51 27.88
CA ALA A 488 6.73 -14.53 28.08
C ALA A 488 7.32 -13.11 28.09
N LYS A 489 6.67 -12.17 27.40
CA LYS A 489 6.98 -10.73 27.46
C LYS A 489 5.82 -9.96 28.09
N LYS A 490 6.12 -8.88 28.81
CA LYS A 490 5.11 -8.04 29.49
C LYS A 490 5.00 -6.65 28.89
N VAL A 491 3.81 -6.06 28.95
CA VAL A 491 3.57 -4.67 28.54
C VAL A 491 2.47 -4.06 29.43
N LYS A 492 2.68 -2.82 29.88
CA LYS A 492 1.68 -2.03 30.62
C LYS A 492 0.86 -1.19 29.66
N ILE A 493 -0.46 -1.19 29.80
CA ILE A 493 -1.38 -0.42 28.95
C ILE A 493 -1.46 1.01 29.49
N LYS A 494 -0.83 1.97 28.80
CA LYS A 494 -0.73 3.37 29.26
C LYS A 494 -1.89 4.25 28.75
N LYS A 495 -2.30 4.07 27.49
CA LYS A 495 -3.37 4.86 26.85
C LYS A 495 -4.53 3.98 26.40
#